data_AF-A0A8T4RLE6-F1
#
_entry.id   AF-A0A8T4RLE6-F1
#
_cell.length_a   1.000
_cell.length_b   1.000
_cell.length_c   1.000
_cell.angle_alpha   90.00
_cell.angle_beta   90.00
_cell.angle_gamma   90.00
#
_symmetry.space_group_name_H-M   'P 1'
#
loop_
_entity.id
_entity.type
_entity.pdbx_description
1 polymer ?
#
loop_
_entity_poly.entity_id
_entity_poly.type
_entity_poly.pdbx_seq_one_letter_code
_entity_poly.pdbx_strand_id
1 'polypeptide(L)'
;MLKSTAQIFDKFDHLDLKIEEFLLWLEDGVTKEYSYLQEFAYAYENLGDADIFLHRIMRRQHWRFFVYAKLLALAGVNKARISANKKVVSYGTYGKPDLLLKIWSAAAKRKKMQGIAEQTSNKMHTSARLEVLRIYD
;
A
#
# COMPACT_ATOMS: atom_id res chain seq x y z
N MET A 1 -8.93 -24.23 -11.24
CA MET A 1 -8.95 -23.64 -12.60
C MET A 1 -8.37 -22.24 -12.52
N LEU A 2 -7.14 -22.03 -12.99
CA LEU A 2 -6.62 -20.68 -13.21
C LEU A 2 -7.45 -20.06 -14.34
N LYS A 3 -8.24 -19.03 -14.06
CA LYS A 3 -8.77 -18.17 -15.14
C LYS A 3 -7.57 -17.76 -16.00
N SER A 4 -7.70 -17.77 -17.32
CA SER A 4 -6.57 -17.39 -18.17
C SER A 4 -6.12 -15.97 -17.78
N THR A 5 -4.82 -15.70 -17.78
CA THR A 5 -4.25 -14.40 -17.39
C THR A 5 -4.88 -13.25 -18.17
N ALA A 6 -5.27 -13.50 -19.42
CA ALA A 6 -6.02 -12.57 -20.26
C ALA A 6 -7.37 -12.17 -19.65
N GLN A 7 -8.15 -13.11 -19.10
CA GLN A 7 -9.44 -12.81 -18.46
C GLN A 7 -9.28 -11.97 -17.19
N ILE A 8 -8.14 -12.11 -16.49
CA ILE A 8 -7.85 -11.33 -15.29
C ILE A 8 -7.57 -9.88 -15.67
N PHE A 9 -6.79 -9.67 -16.73
CA PHE A 9 -6.49 -8.32 -17.22
C PHE A 9 -7.72 -7.63 -17.79
N ASP A 10 -8.53 -8.35 -18.56
CA ASP A 10 -9.79 -7.84 -19.11
C ASP A 10 -10.73 -7.33 -18.00
N LYS A 11 -10.91 -8.13 -16.94
CA LYS A 11 -11.70 -7.71 -15.77
C LYS A 11 -11.14 -6.47 -15.08
N PHE A 12 -9.82 -6.34 -15.00
CA PHE A 12 -9.20 -5.16 -14.42
C PHE A 12 -9.38 -3.93 -15.30
N ASP A 13 -9.24 -4.08 -16.62
CA ASP A 13 -9.35 -2.97 -17.57
C ASP A 13 -10.79 -2.42 -17.66
N HIS A 14 -11.79 -3.18 -17.20
CA HIS A 14 -13.17 -2.74 -16.99
C HIS A 14 -13.43 -2.02 -15.65
N LEU A 15 -12.45 -1.96 -14.74
CA LEU A 15 -12.59 -1.20 -13.50
C LEU A 15 -12.31 0.28 -13.79
N ASP A 16 -13.19 1.16 -13.32
CA ASP A 16 -12.97 2.62 -13.31
C ASP A 16 -12.01 3.05 -12.19
N LEU A 17 -10.96 2.26 -11.95
CA LEU A 17 -9.94 2.49 -10.94
C LEU A 17 -8.56 2.53 -11.58
N LYS A 18 -7.73 3.46 -11.09
CA LYS A 18 -6.31 3.42 -11.42
C LYS A 18 -5.62 2.29 -10.67
N ILE A 19 -4.54 1.76 -11.21
CA ILE A 19 -3.81 0.64 -10.59
C ILE A 19 -3.31 0.99 -9.19
N GLU A 20 -2.92 2.25 -8.95
CA GLU A 20 -2.41 2.71 -7.66
C GLU A 20 -3.52 2.67 -6.61
N GLU A 21 -4.72 3.09 -6.99
CA GLU A 21 -5.90 3.00 -6.13
C GLU A 21 -6.29 1.55 -5.89
N PHE A 22 -6.22 0.72 -6.93
CA PHE A 22 -6.47 -0.71 -6.81
C PHE A 22 -5.49 -1.39 -5.84
N LEU A 23 -4.20 -1.04 -5.84
CA LEU A 23 -3.23 -1.57 -4.89
C LEU A 23 -3.62 -1.24 -3.44
N LEU A 24 -4.14 -0.04 -3.18
CA LEU A 24 -4.62 0.35 -1.83
C LEU A 24 -5.81 -0.52 -1.39
N TRP A 25 -6.74 -0.77 -2.29
CA TRP A 25 -7.87 -1.68 -2.02
C TRP A 25 -7.38 -3.11 -1.77
N LEU A 26 -6.37 -3.54 -2.50
CA LEU A 26 -5.84 -4.89 -2.40
C LEU A 26 -5.07 -5.10 -1.09
N GLU A 27 -4.28 -4.12 -0.67
CA GLU A 27 -3.62 -4.12 0.64
C GLU A 27 -4.63 -4.20 1.79
N ASP A 28 -5.66 -3.35 1.78
CA ASP A 28 -6.72 -3.37 2.78
C ASP A 28 -7.46 -4.73 2.77
N GLY A 29 -7.73 -5.27 1.59
CA GLY A 29 -8.31 -6.61 1.41
C GLY A 29 -7.43 -7.72 2.01
N VAL A 30 -6.11 -7.69 1.79
CA VAL A 30 -5.16 -8.65 2.35
C VAL A 30 -5.24 -8.64 3.88
N THR A 31 -5.25 -7.46 4.51
CA THR A 31 -5.36 -7.36 5.99
C THR A 31 -6.65 -7.94 6.56
N LYS A 32 -7.74 -7.91 5.80
CA LYS A 32 -9.06 -8.39 6.21
C LYS A 32 -9.28 -9.87 5.94
N GLU A 33 -8.76 -10.36 4.81
CA GLU A 33 -9.01 -11.72 4.33
C GLU A 33 -7.96 -12.73 4.79
N TYR A 34 -6.70 -12.31 4.92
CA TYR A 34 -5.58 -13.24 5.11
C TYR A 34 -5.40 -13.47 6.61
N SER A 35 -5.01 -14.68 7.00
CA SER A 35 -4.92 -15.04 8.42
C SER A 35 -3.56 -15.59 8.82
N TYR A 36 -2.78 -16.13 7.88
CA TYR A 36 -1.47 -16.69 8.18
C TYR A 36 -0.35 -15.73 7.81
N LEU A 37 0.70 -15.71 8.63
CA LEU A 37 1.88 -14.87 8.41
C LEU A 37 2.54 -15.15 7.05
N GLN A 38 2.55 -16.41 6.61
CA GLN A 38 3.10 -16.76 5.30
C GLN A 38 2.30 -16.13 4.16
N GLU A 39 0.96 -16.14 4.24
CA GLU A 39 0.11 -15.52 3.21
C GLU A 39 0.36 -14.01 3.15
N PHE A 40 0.49 -13.35 4.31
CA PHE A 40 0.87 -11.94 4.39
C PHE A 40 2.21 -11.67 3.75
N ALA A 41 3.25 -12.44 4.09
CA ALA A 41 4.58 -12.24 3.55
C ALA A 41 4.59 -12.31 2.03
N TYR A 42 4.00 -13.36 1.44
CA TYR A 42 3.92 -13.52 -0.01
C TYR A 42 3.04 -12.44 -0.67
N ALA A 43 1.92 -12.05 -0.05
CA ALA A 43 1.06 -11.00 -0.59
C ALA A 43 1.79 -9.65 -0.64
N TYR A 44 2.46 -9.27 0.44
CA TYR A 44 3.20 -8.01 0.54
C TYR A 44 4.44 -7.99 -0.34
N GLU A 45 5.11 -9.13 -0.55
CA GLU A 45 6.20 -9.25 -1.52
C GLU A 45 5.71 -8.95 -2.95
N ASN A 46 4.60 -9.57 -3.37
CA ASN A 46 4.01 -9.31 -4.69
C ASN A 46 3.49 -7.86 -4.83
N LEU A 47 2.88 -7.30 -3.78
CA LEU A 47 2.45 -5.89 -3.76
C LEU A 47 3.65 -4.94 -3.87
N GLY A 48 4.73 -5.21 -3.14
CA GLY A 48 5.96 -4.42 -3.18
C GLY A 48 6.60 -4.46 -4.57
N ASP A 49 6.70 -5.63 -5.18
CA ASP A 49 7.23 -5.76 -6.55
C ASP A 49 6.35 -5.03 -7.56
N ALA A 50 5.01 -5.11 -7.42
CA ALA A 50 4.09 -4.37 -8.28
C ALA A 50 4.33 -2.86 -8.17
N ASP A 51 4.47 -2.31 -6.96
CA ASP A 51 4.75 -0.89 -6.72
C ASP A 51 6.11 -0.47 -7.33
N ILE A 52 7.14 -1.32 -7.20
CA ILE A 52 8.44 -1.07 -7.85
C ILE A 52 8.29 -0.93 -9.38
N PHE A 53 7.47 -1.77 -10.02
CA PHE A 53 7.20 -1.64 -11.45
C PHE A 53 6.44 -0.35 -11.78
N LEU A 54 5.42 0.02 -11.01
CA LEU A 54 4.71 1.28 -11.19
C LEU A 54 5.65 2.48 -11.06
N HIS A 55 6.51 2.46 -10.06
CA HIS A 55 7.51 3.48 -9.84
C HIS A 55 8.50 3.58 -11.03
N ARG A 56 8.92 2.45 -11.59
CA ARG A 56 9.75 2.41 -12.80
C ARG A 56 9.02 2.97 -14.02
N ILE A 57 7.73 2.70 -14.19
CA ILE A 57 6.91 3.27 -15.26
C ILE A 57 6.88 4.79 -15.12
N MET A 58 6.62 5.32 -13.93
CA MET A 58 6.58 6.77 -13.70
C MET A 58 7.92 7.45 -14.00
N ARG A 59 9.05 6.84 -13.60
CA ARG A 59 10.38 7.42 -13.87
C ARG A 59 10.83 7.31 -15.32
N ARG A 60 10.57 6.17 -15.99
CA ARG A 60 11.11 5.86 -17.32
C ARG A 60 10.11 5.99 -18.46
N GLN A 61 8.83 6.19 -18.14
CA GLN A 61 7.72 6.24 -19.10
C GLN A 61 7.60 5.00 -20.00
N HIS A 62 8.13 3.86 -19.54
CA HIS A 62 8.10 2.60 -20.29
C HIS A 62 6.89 1.75 -19.87
N TRP A 63 5.75 2.01 -20.51
CA TRP A 63 4.44 1.46 -20.16
C TRP A 63 4.28 -0.05 -20.34
N ARG A 64 5.17 -0.72 -21.09
CA ARG A 64 5.12 -2.19 -21.22
C ARG A 64 5.34 -2.91 -19.88
N PHE A 65 5.93 -2.24 -18.89
CA PHE A 65 6.05 -2.80 -17.54
C PHE A 65 4.71 -2.91 -16.79
N PHE A 66 3.67 -2.23 -17.27
CA PHE A 66 2.35 -2.27 -16.66
C PHE A 66 1.76 -3.69 -16.64
N VAL A 67 2.09 -4.52 -17.63
CA VAL A 67 1.68 -5.93 -17.69
C VAL A 67 2.20 -6.71 -16.47
N TYR A 68 3.45 -6.46 -16.04
CA TYR A 68 4.03 -7.11 -14.87
C TYR A 68 3.42 -6.60 -13.57
N ALA A 69 3.20 -5.28 -13.46
CA ALA A 69 2.53 -4.69 -12.30
C ALA A 69 1.12 -5.29 -12.12
N LYS A 70 0.32 -5.37 -13.20
CA LYS A 70 -0.98 -6.04 -13.19
C LYS A 70 -0.86 -7.51 -12.80
N LEU A 71 0.08 -8.25 -13.39
CA LEU A 71 0.23 -9.67 -13.10
C LEU A 71 0.52 -9.94 -11.62
N LEU A 72 1.44 -9.18 -11.03
CA LEU A 72 1.84 -9.32 -9.63
C LEU A 72 0.70 -8.93 -8.68
N ALA A 73 0.07 -7.78 -8.92
CA ALA A 73 -1.04 -7.30 -8.11
C ALA A 73 -2.23 -8.27 -8.15
N LEU A 74 -2.67 -8.68 -9.34
CA LEU A 74 -3.87 -9.50 -9.49
C LEU A 74 -3.58 -10.98 -9.24
N ALA A 75 -2.68 -11.60 -10.00
CA ALA A 75 -2.47 -13.05 -9.91
C ALA A 75 -1.52 -13.42 -8.76
N GLY A 76 -0.47 -12.63 -8.55
CA GLY A 76 0.53 -12.87 -7.51
C GLY A 76 -0.08 -12.86 -6.11
N VAL A 77 -0.82 -11.80 -5.77
CA VAL A 77 -1.46 -11.71 -4.46
C VAL A 77 -2.53 -12.77 -4.28
N ASN A 78 -3.42 -12.98 -5.25
CA ASN A 78 -4.42 -14.05 -5.14
C ASN A 78 -3.81 -15.45 -4.94
N LYS A 79 -2.63 -15.70 -5.52
CA LYS A 79 -1.90 -16.97 -5.34
C LYS A 79 -1.24 -17.10 -3.96
N ALA A 80 -0.93 -15.99 -3.29
CA ALA A 80 -0.36 -15.99 -1.94
C ALA A 80 -1.32 -16.59 -0.90
N ARG A 81 -2.62 -16.61 -1.20
CA ARG A 81 -3.63 -17.25 -0.36
C ARG A 81 -3.48 -18.77 -0.39
N ILE A 82 -2.99 -19.34 0.72
CA ILE A 82 -2.74 -20.78 0.88
C ILE A 82 -4.02 -21.49 1.33
N SER A 83 -4.76 -20.86 2.24
CA SER A 83 -5.97 -21.42 2.80
C SER A 83 -7.21 -20.83 2.13
N ALA A 84 -8.15 -21.70 1.77
CA ALA A 84 -9.52 -21.31 1.46
C ALA A 84 -10.28 -20.89 2.73
N ASN A 85 -9.61 -20.21 3.67
CA ASN A 85 -10.15 -19.95 4.99
C ASN A 85 -11.45 -19.16 4.86
N LYS A 86 -12.50 -19.77 5.41
CA LYS A 86 -13.87 -19.28 5.50
C LYS A 86 -14.01 -18.30 6.66
N LYS A 87 -13.08 -17.36 6.84
CA LYS A 87 -13.49 -16.14 7.55
C LYS A 87 -14.50 -15.50 6.62
N VAL A 88 -15.78 -15.72 6.94
CA VAL A 88 -16.88 -14.99 6.32
C VAL A 88 -16.63 -13.55 6.73
N VAL A 89 -15.90 -12.82 5.89
CA VAL A 89 -15.76 -11.38 6.03
C VAL A 89 -17.19 -10.86 6.10
N SER A 90 -17.56 -10.28 7.25
CA SER A 90 -18.95 -9.94 7.50
C SER A 90 -19.41 -8.95 6.44
N TYR A 91 -20.66 -9.08 6.04
CA TYR A 91 -21.29 -8.19 5.06
C TYR A 91 -21.24 -6.76 5.63
N GLY A 92 -20.39 -5.91 5.07
CA GLY A 92 -20.09 -4.55 5.59
C GLY A 92 -18.62 -4.25 5.91
N THR A 93 -17.69 -5.22 5.79
CA THR A 93 -16.27 -4.99 6.13
C THR A 93 -15.49 -4.21 5.07
N TYR A 94 -15.94 -4.22 3.81
CA TYR A 94 -15.27 -3.50 2.74
C TYR A 94 -15.76 -2.06 2.66
N GLY A 95 -14.82 -1.13 2.76
CA GLY A 95 -15.02 0.30 2.64
C GLY A 95 -13.77 0.90 2.00
N LYS A 96 -13.81 2.20 1.67
CA LYS A 96 -12.66 2.88 1.07
C LYS A 96 -11.41 2.70 1.95
N PRO A 97 -10.24 2.41 1.38
CA PRO A 97 -9.02 2.26 2.17
C PRO A 97 -8.65 3.56 2.88
N ASP A 98 -8.44 3.48 4.19
CA ASP A 98 -8.08 4.62 5.05
C ASP A 98 -6.59 4.96 5.01
N LEU A 99 -5.76 4.18 4.31
CA LEU A 99 -4.31 4.32 4.35
C LEU A 99 -3.84 5.73 3.98
N LEU A 100 -4.38 6.30 2.90
CA LEU A 100 -4.04 7.66 2.46
C LEU A 100 -4.40 8.71 3.53
N LEU A 101 -5.55 8.55 4.18
CA LEU A 101 -5.98 9.44 5.25
C LEU A 101 -5.07 9.34 6.47
N LYS A 102 -4.64 8.11 6.82
CA LYS A 102 -3.67 7.86 7.90
C LYS A 102 -2.29 8.45 7.59
N ILE A 103 -1.81 8.30 6.35
CA ILE A 103 -0.55 8.92 5.91
C ILE A 103 -0.63 10.44 5.98
N TRP A 104 -1.74 11.03 5.52
CA TRP A 104 -1.95 12.47 5.57
C TRP A 104 -2.01 13.00 7.01
N SER A 105 -2.76 12.35 7.90
CA SER A 105 -2.85 12.77 9.31
C SER A 105 -1.51 12.65 10.03
N ALA A 106 -0.74 11.58 9.76
CA ALA A 106 0.62 11.43 10.27
C ALA A 106 1.58 12.50 9.72
N ALA A 107 1.47 12.87 8.44
CA ALA A 107 2.25 13.95 7.85
C ALA A 107 1.92 15.31 8.48
N ALA A 108 0.64 15.61 8.71
CA ALA A 108 0.20 16.82 9.38
C ALA A 108 0.75 16.92 10.82
N LYS A 109 0.72 15.80 11.58
CA LYS A 109 1.31 15.72 12.92
C LYS A 109 2.82 16.00 12.88
N ARG A 110 3.55 15.38 11.95
CA ARG A 110 5.00 15.60 11.77
C ARG A 110 5.32 17.06 11.43
N LYS A 111 4.55 17.71 10.57
CA LYS A 111 4.73 19.13 10.23
C LYS A 111 4.56 20.05 11.44
N LYS A 112 3.54 19.79 12.28
CA LYS A 112 3.34 20.55 13.53
C LYS A 112 4.52 20.38 14.48
N MET A 113 5.01 19.15 14.64
CA MET A 113 6.16 18.85 15.49
C MET A 113 7.44 19.53 14.99
N GLN A 114 7.68 19.53 13.68
CA GLN A 114 8.81 20.24 13.08
C GLN A 114 8.77 21.74 13.40
N GLY A 115 7.59 22.38 13.30
CA GLY A 115 7.45 23.79 13.66
C GLY A 115 7.76 24.09 15.14
N ILE A 116 7.36 23.20 16.05
CA ILE A 116 7.70 23.33 17.48
C ILE A 116 9.21 23.16 17.69
N ALA A 117 9.79 22.13 17.07
CA ALA A 117 11.21 21.83 17.17
C ALA A 117 12.09 22.97 16.63
N GLU A 118 11.70 23.61 15.53
CA GLU A 118 12.39 24.79 14.98
C GLU A 118 12.36 25.98 15.95
N GLN A 119 11.21 26.25 16.57
CA GLN A 119 11.08 27.32 17.56
C GLN A 119 11.95 27.07 18.80
N THR A 120 12.00 25.82 19.29
CA THR A 120 12.82 25.42 20.45
C THR A 120 14.31 25.44 20.09
N SER A 121 14.67 24.89 18.94
CA SER A 121 16.03 24.85 18.40
C SER A 121 16.66 26.24 18.31
N ASN A 122 15.92 27.23 17.80
CA ASN A 122 16.41 28.61 17.72
C ASN A 122 16.70 29.24 19.09
N LYS A 123 15.95 28.86 20.13
CA LYS A 123 16.15 29.37 21.49
C LYS A 123 17.27 28.64 22.23
N MET A 124 17.41 27.34 21.99
CA MET A 124 18.40 26.48 22.65
C MET A 124 19.72 26.38 21.89
N HIS A 125 19.80 26.94 20.68
CA HIS A 125 20.93 26.80 19.75
C HIS A 125 21.31 25.33 19.48
N THR A 126 20.32 24.43 19.51
CA THR A 126 20.45 23.01 19.21
C THR A 126 19.90 22.69 17.82
N SER A 127 20.16 21.50 17.27
CA SER A 127 19.58 21.09 16.00
C SER A 127 18.09 20.74 16.14
N ALA A 128 17.24 21.25 15.23
CA ALA A 128 15.81 20.91 15.18
C ALA A 128 15.56 19.39 15.08
N ARG A 129 16.44 18.63 14.43
CA ARG A 129 16.33 17.16 14.36
C ARG A 129 16.45 16.51 15.74
N LEU A 130 17.35 17.03 16.58
CA LEU A 130 17.57 16.52 17.93
C LEU A 130 16.39 16.89 18.84
N GLU A 131 15.83 18.09 18.68
CA GLU A 131 14.62 18.49 19.41
C GLU A 131 13.41 17.64 19.05
N VAL A 132 13.25 17.25 17.77
CA VAL A 132 12.19 16.30 17.39
C VAL A 132 12.34 14.97 18.12
N LEU A 133 13.56 14.44 18.24
CA LEU A 133 13.83 13.18 18.95
C LEU A 133 13.46 13.29 20.44
N ARG A 134 13.85 14.39 21.09
CA ARG A 134 13.52 14.68 22.49
C ARG A 134 12.01 14.77 22.78
N ILE A 135 11.19 15.11 21.79
CA ILE A 135 9.73 15.17 21.95
C ILE A 135 9.10 13.76 21.96
N TYR A 136 9.80 12.75 21.43
CA TYR A 136 9.33 11.37 21.38
C TYR A 136 9.73 10.53 22.60
N ASP A 137 10.82 10.91 23.28
CA ASP A 137 11.29 10.30 24.54
C ASP A 137 10.43 10.76 25.74
#